data_AF-A0AAV9KTP8-F1
#
_entry.id   AF-A0AAV9KTP8-F1
#
_cell.length_a   1.000
_cell.length_b   1.000
_cell.length_c   1.000
_cell.angle_alpha   90.00
_cell.angle_beta   90.00
_cell.angle_gamma   90.00
#
_symmetry.space_group_name_H-M   'P 1'
#
loop_
_entity.id
_entity.type
_entity.pdbx_description
1 polymer ?
#
loop_
_entity_poly.entity_id
_entity_poly.type
_entity_poly.pdbx_seq_one_letter_code
_entity_poly.pdbx_strand_id
1 'polypeptide(L)'
;MTRNKVNYAFIEDDSKRKISYNKRLKGLLKKYDELKTLCDVEVATVIYGPYRNEPYTFPNNDVVRSTFIKFKEFPTLKRSKNMVTREEFTMQRIKKLEEQLQKVRKENRVKEMTNEML
;
A
#
# COMPACT_ATOMS: atom_id res chain seq x y z
N MET A 1 22.07 -12.19 -8.28
CA MET A 1 22.11 -10.81 -7.74
C MET A 1 21.09 -10.70 -6.63
N THR A 2 21.52 -10.42 -5.41
CA THR A 2 20.65 -10.27 -4.24
C THR A 2 19.75 -9.05 -4.44
N ARG A 3 18.43 -9.21 -4.27
CA ARG A 3 17.46 -8.14 -4.48
C ARG A 3 17.60 -7.11 -3.35
N ASN A 4 18.10 -5.92 -3.67
CA ASN A 4 18.17 -4.83 -2.70
C ASN A 4 16.77 -4.47 -2.18
N LYS A 5 16.70 -4.19 -0.87
CA LYS A 5 15.49 -3.70 -0.22
C LYS A 5 15.09 -2.38 -0.88
N VAL A 6 13.83 -2.29 -1.30
CA VAL A 6 13.31 -1.10 -1.98
C VAL A 6 12.88 -0.07 -0.94
N ASN A 7 13.31 1.18 -1.10
CA ASN A 7 12.77 2.29 -0.33
C ASN A 7 11.37 2.66 -0.86
N TYR A 8 10.40 2.88 0.02
CA TYR A 8 9.03 3.26 -0.35
C TYR A 8 8.91 4.78 -0.47
N ALA A 9 9.78 5.37 -1.28
CA ALA A 9 9.76 6.79 -1.65
C ALA A 9 9.37 6.93 -3.13
N PHE A 10 9.15 8.17 -3.57
CA PHE A 10 9.00 8.48 -4.99
C PHE A 10 10.28 8.08 -5.74
N ILE A 11 10.13 7.48 -6.92
CA ILE A 11 11.25 7.08 -7.77
C ILE A 11 11.50 8.24 -8.73
N GLU A 12 12.54 9.04 -8.49
CA GLU A 12 12.83 10.23 -9.31
C GLU A 12 13.12 9.89 -10.77
N ASP A 13 13.85 8.82 -11.03
CA ASP A 13 14.18 8.34 -12.38
C ASP A 13 12.92 7.85 -13.11
N ASP A 14 12.51 8.59 -14.14
CA ASP A 14 11.29 8.36 -14.91
C ASP A 14 11.22 6.97 -15.56
N SER A 15 12.32 6.49 -16.11
CA SER A 15 12.38 5.18 -16.77
C SER A 15 12.23 4.06 -15.76
N LYS A 16 12.98 4.12 -14.65
CA LYS A 16 12.85 3.17 -13.53
C LYS A 16 11.47 3.24 -12.90
N ARG A 17 10.88 4.44 -12.76
CA ARG A 17 9.53 4.64 -12.23
C ARG A 17 8.49 3.98 -13.13
N LYS A 18 8.56 4.15 -14.45
CA LYS A 18 7.65 3.52 -15.42
C LYS A 18 7.76 2.00 -15.42
N ILE A 19 8.98 1.46 -15.40
CA ILE A 19 9.21 0.01 -15.32
C ILE A 19 8.65 -0.56 -14.01
N SER A 20 8.94 0.10 -12.89
CA SER A 20 8.45 -0.30 -11.56
C SER A 20 6.92 -0.24 -11.50
N TYR A 21 6.31 0.83 -12.02
CA TYR A 21 4.85 1.00 -12.11
C TYR A 21 4.20 -0.16 -12.84
N ASN A 22 4.64 -0.46 -14.06
CA ASN A 22 4.06 -1.54 -14.87
C ASN A 22 4.20 -2.92 -14.21
N LYS A 23 5.38 -3.21 -13.63
CA LYS A 23 5.62 -4.47 -12.91
C LYS A 23 4.74 -4.60 -11.67
N ARG A 24 4.63 -3.54 -10.87
CA ARG A 24 3.81 -3.53 -9.65
C ARG A 24 2.32 -3.57 -9.97
N LEU A 25 1.86 -2.83 -10.97
CA LEU A 25 0.48 -2.86 -11.43
C LEU A 25 0.07 -4.27 -11.86
N LYS A 26 0.88 -4.93 -12.71
CA LYS A 26 0.63 -6.32 -13.11
C LYS A 26 0.57 -7.26 -11.91
N GLY A 27 1.50 -7.12 -10.96
CA GLY A 27 1.52 -7.92 -9.73
C GLY A 27 0.29 -7.68 -8.86
N LEU A 28 -0.15 -6.42 -8.74
CA LEU A 28 -1.32 -6.02 -7.95
C LEU A 28 -2.61 -6.59 -8.54
N LEU A 29 -2.80 -6.46 -9.85
CA LEU A 29 -3.96 -7.04 -10.56
C LEU A 29 -4.01 -8.57 -10.39
N LYS A 30 -2.86 -9.25 -10.46
CA LYS A 30 -2.78 -10.69 -10.17
C LYS A 30 -3.23 -11.01 -8.73
N LYS A 31 -2.83 -10.19 -7.75
CA LYS A 31 -3.24 -10.38 -6.36
C LYS A 31 -4.74 -10.18 -6.15
N TYR A 32 -5.36 -9.27 -6.88
CA TYR A 32 -6.82 -9.12 -6.84
C TYR A 32 -7.56 -10.31 -7.44
N ASP A 33 -7.05 -10.87 -8.53
CA ASP A 33 -7.62 -12.08 -9.13
C ASP A 33 -7.47 -13.31 -8.21
N GLU A 34 -6.30 -13.47 -7.58
CA GLU A 34 -6.06 -14.49 -6.55
C GLU A 34 -7.01 -14.31 -5.36
N LEU A 35 -7.18 -13.08 -4.84
CA LEU A 35 -8.06 -12.79 -3.71
C LEU A 35 -9.53 -13.09 -4.05
N LYS A 36 -9.99 -12.63 -5.21
CA LYS A 36 -11.34 -12.91 -5.72
C LYS A 36 -11.60 -14.42 -5.78
N THR A 37 -10.65 -15.18 -6.33
CA THR A 37 -10.80 -16.63 -6.55
C THR A 37 -10.72 -17.42 -5.24
N LEU A 38 -9.76 -17.12 -4.38
CA LEU A 38 -9.49 -17.91 -3.17
C LEU A 38 -10.49 -17.63 -2.04
N CYS A 39 -11.02 -16.41 -1.99
CA CYS A 39 -11.90 -15.98 -0.90
C CYS A 39 -13.36 -15.80 -1.33
N ASP A 40 -13.67 -15.98 -2.62
CA ASP A 40 -15.00 -15.73 -3.20
C ASP A 40 -15.54 -14.33 -2.84
N VAL A 41 -14.71 -13.31 -3.09
CA VAL A 41 -15.03 -11.91 -2.78
C VAL A 41 -15.08 -11.05 -4.04
N GLU A 42 -16.00 -10.10 -4.05
CA GLU A 42 -16.07 -9.06 -5.08
C GLU A 42 -14.92 -8.05 -4.88
N VAL A 43 -14.07 -7.87 -5.89
CA VAL A 43 -12.96 -6.91 -5.87
C VAL A 43 -13.10 -5.95 -7.04
N ALA A 44 -13.24 -4.66 -6.74
CA ALA A 44 -13.30 -3.59 -7.72
C ALA A 44 -12.20 -2.55 -7.43
N THR A 45 -11.42 -2.18 -8.45
CA THR A 45 -10.37 -1.16 -8.29
C THR A 45 -10.30 -0.19 -9.46
N VAL A 46 -9.86 1.03 -9.14
CA VAL A 46 -9.56 2.11 -10.09
C VAL A 46 -8.16 2.62 -9.78
N ILE A 47 -7.26 2.60 -10.75
CA ILE A 47 -5.85 2.99 -10.59
C ILE A 47 -5.49 4.03 -11.63
N TYR A 48 -5.28 5.27 -11.16
CA TYR A 48 -4.74 6.35 -11.97
C TYR A 48 -3.21 6.30 -11.96
N GLY A 49 -2.60 6.58 -13.11
CA GLY A 49 -1.16 6.67 -13.23
C GLY A 49 -0.76 7.64 -14.34
N PRO A 50 0.46 8.20 -14.29
CA PRO A 50 0.88 9.27 -15.20
C PRO A 50 1.18 8.80 -16.63
N TYR A 51 1.07 7.49 -16.91
CA TYR A 51 1.50 6.87 -18.16
C TYR A 51 0.34 6.51 -19.09
N ARG A 52 -0.91 6.79 -18.69
CA ARG A 52 -2.13 6.61 -19.48
C ARG A 52 -3.12 7.72 -19.16
N ASN A 53 -3.95 8.07 -20.15
CA ASN A 53 -5.02 9.04 -19.97
C ASN A 53 -6.21 8.44 -19.22
N GLU A 54 -6.46 7.14 -19.41
CA GLU A 54 -7.52 6.41 -18.74
C GLU A 54 -6.99 5.60 -17.55
N PRO A 55 -7.77 5.50 -16.46
CA PRO A 55 -7.39 4.66 -15.34
C PRO A 55 -7.44 3.18 -15.72
N TYR A 56 -6.61 2.38 -15.06
CA TYR A 56 -6.81 0.94 -15.07
C TYR A 56 -7.97 0.60 -14.14
N THR A 57 -8.88 -0.22 -14.64
CA THR A 57 -9.98 -0.78 -13.86
C THR A 57 -9.87 -2.29 -13.82
N PHE A 58 -10.27 -2.87 -12.68
CA PHE A 58 -10.38 -4.31 -12.51
C PHE A 58 -11.69 -4.66 -11.81
N PRO A 59 -12.47 -5.62 -12.32
CA PRO A 59 -12.16 -6.48 -13.47
C PRO A 59 -12.44 -5.82 -14.84
N ASN A 60 -13.41 -4.90 -14.91
CA ASN A 60 -13.69 -4.04 -16.06
C ASN A 60 -14.48 -2.80 -15.60
N ASN A 61 -14.68 -1.83 -16.49
CA ASN A 61 -15.34 -0.56 -16.17
C ASN A 61 -16.76 -0.72 -15.62
N ASP A 62 -17.57 -1.60 -16.21
CA ASP A 62 -18.98 -1.74 -15.83
C ASP A 62 -19.15 -2.43 -14.47
N VAL A 63 -18.37 -3.48 -14.22
CA VAL A 63 -18.36 -4.17 -12.93
C VAL A 63 -17.83 -3.24 -11.84
N VAL A 64 -16.77 -2.49 -12.12
CA VAL A 64 -16.25 -1.51 -11.16
C VAL A 64 -17.32 -0.47 -10.83
N ARG A 65 -17.96 0.12 -11.84
CA ARG A 65 -19.00 1.14 -11.65
C ARG A 65 -20.16 0.61 -10.80
N SER A 66 -20.70 -0.56 -11.14
CA SER A 66 -21.79 -1.18 -10.39
C SER A 66 -21.38 -1.53 -8.94
N THR A 67 -20.17 -2.05 -8.73
CA THR A 67 -19.64 -2.32 -7.39
C THR A 67 -19.57 -1.05 -6.55
N PHE A 68 -19.09 0.06 -7.12
CA PHE A 68 -19.02 1.34 -6.41
C PHE A 68 -20.39 1.93 -6.09
N ILE A 69 -21.38 1.77 -6.98
CA ILE A 69 -22.77 2.19 -6.72
C ILE A 69 -23.35 1.39 -5.56
N LYS A 70 -23.28 0.05 -5.61
CA LYS A 70 -23.69 -0.84 -4.53
C LYS A 70 -22.98 -0.53 -3.21
N PHE A 71 -21.67 -0.24 -3.27
CA PHE A 71 -20.92 0.16 -2.08
C PHE A 71 -21.43 1.47 -1.48
N LYS A 72 -21.79 2.45 -2.31
CA LYS A 72 -22.35 3.73 -1.84
C LYS A 72 -23.72 3.57 -1.19
N GLU A 73 -24.52 2.61 -1.62
CA GLU A 73 -25.84 2.30 -1.06
C GLU A 73 -25.77 1.62 0.32
N PHE A 74 -24.62 1.07 0.72
CA PHE A 74 -24.49 0.49 2.05
C PHE A 74 -24.55 1.55 3.16
N PRO A 75 -25.15 1.21 4.33
CA PRO A 75 -25.10 2.05 5.52
C PRO A 75 -23.68 2.45 5.90
N THR A 76 -23.48 3.69 6.36
CA THR A 76 -22.15 4.23 6.69
C THR A 76 -21.37 3.32 7.64
N LEU A 77 -22.01 2.75 8.66
CA LEU A 77 -21.37 1.81 9.60
C LEU A 77 -20.79 0.58 8.90
N LYS A 78 -21.47 0.04 7.89
CA LYS A 78 -20.97 -1.10 7.11
C LYS A 78 -19.81 -0.67 6.19
N ARG A 79 -19.88 0.52 5.61
CA ARG A 79 -18.82 1.06 4.74
C ARG A 79 -17.53 1.33 5.50
N SER A 80 -17.61 1.88 6.72
CA SER A 80 -16.45 2.30 7.50
C SER A 80 -15.79 1.19 8.30
N LYS A 81 -16.51 0.10 8.64
CA LYS A 81 -16.02 -0.96 9.55
C LYS A 81 -14.62 -1.48 9.22
N ASN A 82 -14.31 -1.66 7.93
CA ASN A 82 -13.02 -2.16 7.44
C ASN A 82 -12.38 -1.21 6.42
N MET A 83 -12.79 0.05 6.39
CA MET A 83 -12.21 1.03 5.48
C MET A 83 -10.80 1.37 5.97
N VAL A 84 -9.84 1.39 5.05
CA VAL A 84 -8.51 1.89 5.31
C VAL A 84 -8.26 3.04 4.36
N THR A 85 -8.16 4.24 4.90
CA THR A 85 -7.82 5.43 4.12
C THR A 85 -6.31 5.59 3.99
N ARG A 86 -5.88 6.40 3.02
CA ARG A 86 -4.47 6.76 2.87
C ARG A 86 -3.93 7.45 4.12
N GLU A 87 -4.73 8.31 4.74
CA GLU A 87 -4.37 9.06 5.94
C GLU A 87 -4.17 8.11 7.12
N GLU A 88 -5.13 7.23 7.38
CA GLU A 88 -5.02 6.20 8.43
C GLU A 88 -3.81 5.30 8.23
N PHE A 89 -3.58 4.82 7.00
CA PHE A 89 -2.42 3.98 6.69
C PHE A 89 -1.10 4.73 6.91
N THR A 90 -1.05 6.02 6.57
CA THR A 90 0.13 6.86 6.77
C THR A 90 0.41 7.07 8.25
N MET A 91 -0.62 7.37 9.05
CA MET A 91 -0.51 7.51 10.51
C MET A 91 -0.02 6.22 11.17
N GLN A 92 -0.57 5.07 10.79
CA GLN A 92 -0.09 3.77 11.28
C GLN A 92 1.39 3.55 10.99
N ARG A 93 1.87 3.98 9.81
CA ARG A 93 3.26 3.85 9.43
C ARG A 93 4.19 4.81 10.19
N ILE A 94 3.74 6.04 10.44
CA ILE A 94 4.45 7.00 11.28
C ILE A 94 4.62 6.42 12.68
N LYS A 95 3.54 5.95 13.30
CA LYS A 95 3.57 5.32 14.62
C LYS A 95 4.57 4.17 14.69
N LYS A 96 4.56 3.29 13.69
CA LYS A 96 5.51 2.16 13.63
C LYS A 96 6.97 2.62 13.51
N LEU A 97 7.24 3.69 12.77
CA LEU A 97 8.58 4.27 12.65
C LEU A 97 9.02 4.93 13.96
N GLU A 98 8.12 5.59 14.67
CA GLU A 98 8.39 6.18 15.99
C GLU A 98 8.74 5.09 17.02
N GLU A 99 7.98 3.99 17.06
CA GLU A 99 8.28 2.83 17.90
C GLU A 99 9.67 2.23 17.61
N GLN A 100 10.00 2.09 16.32
CA GLN A 100 11.34 1.62 15.91
C GLN A 100 12.43 2.60 16.33
N LEU A 101 12.20 3.91 16.19
CA LEU A 101 13.14 4.94 16.60
C LEU A 101 13.39 4.91 18.11
N GLN A 102 12.35 4.73 18.92
CA GLN A 102 12.48 4.61 20.37
C GLN A 102 13.31 3.39 20.78
N LYS A 103 13.11 2.26 20.11
CA LYS A 103 13.91 1.04 20.35
C LYS A 103 15.39 1.29 20.08
N VAL A 104 15.73 1.89 18.93
CA VAL A 104 17.11 2.22 18.57
C VAL A 104 17.73 3.20 19.56
N ARG A 105 16.98 4.23 20.00
CA ARG A 105 17.46 5.19 21.01
C ARG A 105 17.77 4.52 22.35
N LYS A 106 16.92 3.59 22.80
CA LYS A 106 17.15 2.84 24.04
C LYS A 106 18.40 1.95 23.92
N GLU A 107 18.57 1.26 22.81
CA GLU A 107 19.75 0.43 22.54
C GLU A 107 21.04 1.27 22.52
N ASN A 108 21.00 2.46 21.90
CA ASN A 108 22.15 3.37 21.87
C ASN A 108 22.52 3.87 23.27
N ARG A 109 21.54 4.27 24.09
CA ARG A 109 21.80 4.69 25.48
C ARG A 109 22.48 3.61 26.32
N VAL A 110 22.07 2.35 26.15
CA VAL A 110 22.71 1.22 26.84
C VAL A 110 24.17 1.07 26.39
N LYS A 111 24.43 1.16 25.08
CA LYS A 111 25.79 1.07 24.52
C LYS A 111 26.69 2.20 25.01
N GLU A 112 26.17 3.41 25.09
CA GLU A 112 26.88 4.59 25.61
C GLU A 112 27.30 4.36 27.07
N MET A 113 26.37 3.97 27.95
CA MET A 113 26.68 3.67 29.35
C MET A 113 27.70 2.53 29.52
N THR A 114 27.61 1.47 28.71
CA THR A 114 28.59 0.37 28.77
C THR A 114 29.97 0.76 28.28
N ASN A 115 30.06 1.68 27.32
CA ASN A 115 31.35 2.18 26.83
C ASN A 115 32.00 3.18 27.79
N GLU A 116 31.22 3.88 28.62
CA GLU A 116 31.73 4.77 29.68
C GLU A 116 32.17 4.02 30.95
N MET A 117 31.73 2.76 31.13
CA MET A 117 32.12 1.90 32.27
C MET A 117 33.38 1.05 32.02
N LEU A 118 33.96 1.11 30.81
CA LEU A 118 35.22 0.46 30.43
C LEU A 118 36.33 1.51 30.28
#